data_AF-A0A3M2BH90-F1
#
_entry.id   AF-A0A3M2BH90-F1
#
_cell.length_a   1.000
_cell.length_b   1.000
_cell.length_c   1.000
_cell.angle_alpha   90.00
_cell.angle_beta   90.00
_cell.angle_gamma   90.00
#
_symmetry.space_group_name_H-M   'P 1'
#
loop_
_entity.id
_entity.type
_entity.pdbx_description
1 polymer ?
#
loop_
_entity_poly.entity_id
_entity_poly.type
_entity_poly.pdbx_seq_one_letter_code
_entity_poly.pdbx_strand_id
1 'polypeptide(L)' 'MTRTDNTLWAAYQEAGDDLARDQLLAKHLGLVHHVARQVLRSSPAHAEFDELVSAGTIGLMNAVDNFEPSRGL' A
#
# COMPACT_ATOMS: atom_id res chain seq x y z
N MET A 1 8.22 -9.88 4.71
CA MET A 1 7.53 -10.54 3.59
C MET A 1 7.20 -11.97 4.00
N THR A 2 5.92 -12.34 4.14
CA THR A 2 5.53 -13.72 4.45
C THR A 2 5.52 -14.57 3.18
N ARG A 3 5.60 -15.90 3.28
CA ARG A 3 5.54 -16.81 2.12
C ARG A 3 4.30 -16.56 1.24
N THR A 4 3.18 -16.17 1.87
CA THR A 4 1.93 -15.79 1.20
C THR A 4 2.07 -14.52 0.37
N ASP A 5 2.83 -13.52 0.83
CA ASP A 5 3.02 -12.26 0.08
C ASP A 5 3.79 -12.51 -1.21
N ASN A 6 4.81 -13.37 -1.15
CA ASN A 6 5.58 -13.71 -2.34
C ASN A 6 4.73 -14.42 -3.39
N THR A 7 3.77 -15.25 -2.95
CA THR A 7 2.81 -15.91 -3.85
C THR A 7 1.83 -14.91 -4.48
N LEU A 8 1.31 -13.96 -3.71
CA LEU A 8 0.43 -12.91 -4.23
C LEU A 8 1.16 -12.01 -5.24
N TRP A 9 2.40 -11.64 -4.94
CA TRP A 9 3.23 -10.86 -5.86
C TRP A 9 3.53 -11.60 -7.16
N ALA A 10 3.87 -12.89 -7.09
CA ALA A 10 4.07 -13.71 -8.29
C ALA A 10 2.78 -13.81 -9.12
N ALA A 11 1.62 -14.07 -8.48
CA ALA A 11 0.33 -14.13 -9.18
C ALA A 11 -0.02 -12.79 -9.85
N TYR A 12 0.23 -11.67 -9.18
CA TYR A 12 -0.02 -10.34 -9.74
C TYR A 12 0.93 -10.01 -10.91
N GLN A 13 2.24 -10.22 -10.73
CA GLN A 13 3.23 -9.85 -11.76
C GLN A 13 3.26 -10.80 -12.96
N GLU A 14 3.04 -12.11 -12.77
CA GLU A 14 3.15 -13.10 -13.84
C GLU A 14 1.83 -13.31 -14.59
N ALA A 15 0.69 -13.26 -13.87
CA ALA A 15 -0.62 -13.57 -14.43
C ALA A 15 -1.55 -12.35 -14.56
N GLY A 16 -1.15 -11.18 -14.06
CA GLY A 16 -2.01 -9.99 -14.03
C GLY A 16 -3.26 -10.20 -13.15
N ASP A 17 -3.14 -11.00 -12.09
CA ASP A 17 -4.28 -11.37 -11.24
C ASP A 17 -4.75 -10.17 -10.38
N ASP A 18 -5.85 -9.55 -10.80
CA ASP A 18 -6.48 -8.44 -10.07
C ASP A 18 -6.94 -8.83 -8.66
N LEU A 19 -7.31 -10.10 -8.42
CA LEU A 19 -7.65 -10.55 -7.07
C LEU A 19 -6.42 -10.62 -6.17
N ALA A 20 -5.25 -10.94 -6.73
CA ALA A 20 -3.99 -10.90 -6.00
C ALA A 20 -3.61 -9.45 -5.67
N ARG A 21 -3.82 -8.52 -6.62
CA ARG A 21 -3.65 -7.07 -6.40
C ARG A 21 -4.52 -6.55 -5.27
N ASP A 22 -5.81 -6.88 -5.29
CA ASP A 22 -6.77 -6.43 -4.27
C ASP A 22 -6.40 -6.96 -2.88
N GLN A 23 -5.92 -8.21 -2.80
CA GLN A 23 -5.43 -8.79 -1.55
C GLN A 23 -4.15 -8.09 -1.04
N LEU A 24 -3.23 -7.75 -1.94
CA LEU A 24 -2.03 -6.97 -1.60
C LEU A 24 -2.42 -5.59 -1.06
N LEU A 25 -3.33 -4.88 -1.74
CA LEU A 25 -3.83 -3.58 -1.28
C LEU A 25 -4.50 -3.68 0.09
N ALA A 26 -5.46 -4.62 0.25
CA ALA A 26 -6.19 -4.81 1.49
C ALA A 26 -5.25 -5.08 2.69
N LYS A 27 -4.20 -5.88 2.47
CA LYS A 27 -3.20 -6.17 3.50
C LYS A 27 -2.41 -4.94 3.95
N HIS A 28 -2.22 -3.96 3.08
CA HIS A 28 -1.37 -2.79 3.32
C HIS A 28 -2.16 -1.50 3.62
N LEU A 29 -3.49 -1.49 3.46
CA LEU A 29 -4.36 -0.34 3.80
C LEU A 29 -4.21 0.13 5.26
N GLY A 30 -3.90 -0.78 6.19
CA GLY A 30 -3.63 -0.42 7.58
C GLY A 30 -2.42 0.51 7.75
N LEU A 31 -1.41 0.40 6.87
CA LEU A 31 -0.23 1.27 6.87
C LEU A 31 -0.60 2.71 6.50
N VAL A 32 -1.52 2.90 5.56
CA VAL A 32 -2.01 4.23 5.16
C VAL A 32 -2.58 4.98 6.36
N HIS A 33 -3.45 4.32 7.14
CA HIS A 33 -4.03 4.92 8.34
C HIS A 33 -2.97 5.23 9.40
N HIS A 34 -2.01 4.32 9.60
CA HIS A 34 -0.93 4.51 10.55
C HIS A 34 -0.08 5.74 10.21
N VAL A 35 0.34 5.86 8.95
CA VAL A 35 1.16 6.97 8.44
C VAL A 35 0.36 8.27 8.43
N ALA A 36 -0.89 8.28 7.99
CA ALA A 36 -1.75 9.46 8.03
C ALA A 36 -1.88 10.02 9.45
N ARG A 37 -2.05 9.16 10.47
CA ARG A 37 -2.05 9.59 11.88
C ARG A 37 -0.69 10.12 12.33
N GLN A 38 0.42 9.54 11.87
CA GLN A 38 1.76 10.04 12.19
C GLN A 38 2.00 11.43 11.61
N VAL A 39 1.64 11.63 10.34
CA VAL A 39 1.76 12.91 9.62
C VAL A 39 0.93 14.00 10.29
N LEU A 40 -0.32 13.70 10.65
CA LEU A 40 -1.19 14.64 11.36
C LEU A 40 -0.62 15.06 12.73
N ARG A 41 0.08 14.15 13.42
CA ARG A 41 0.76 14.47 14.69
C ARG A 41 2.05 15.26 14.51
N SER A 42 2.81 14.99 13.45
CA SER A 42 4.12 15.63 13.23
C SER A 42 4.03 16.97 12.52
N SER A 43 2.91 17.26 11.86
CA SER A 43 2.65 18.53 11.20
C SER A 43 1.19 18.92 11.40
N PRO A 44 0.87 19.91 12.27
CA PRO A 44 -0.48 20.46 12.41
C PRO A 44 -0.83 21.39 11.24
N ALA A 45 -0.37 21.06 10.03
CA ALA A 45 -0.90 21.67 8.81
C ALA A 45 -2.42 21.44 8.78
N HIS A 46 -3.16 22.31 8.10
CA HIS A 46 -4.63 22.25 7.96
C HIS A 46 -5.11 21.03 7.13
N ALA A 47 -4.34 19.95 7.09
CA ALA A 47 -4.67 18.73 6.39
C ALA A 47 -5.62 17.89 7.27
N GLU A 48 -6.76 17.52 6.69
CA GLU A 48 -7.72 16.65 7.37
C GLU A 48 -7.26 15.19 7.31
N PHE A 49 -7.60 14.40 8.33
CA PHE A 49 -7.23 12.99 8.38
C PHE A 49 -7.72 12.22 7.13
N ASP A 50 -8.95 12.49 6.70
CA ASP A 50 -9.55 11.82 5.54
C ASP A 50 -8.86 12.19 4.22
N GLU A 51 -8.37 13.42 4.09
CA GLU A 51 -7.57 13.84 2.93
C GLU A 51 -6.24 13.08 2.88
N LEU A 52 -5.57 12.94 4.03
CA LEU A 52 -4.33 12.17 4.14
C LEU A 52 -4.54 10.68 3.84
N VAL A 53 -5.65 10.10 4.32
CA VAL A 53 -6.01 8.70 4.03
C VAL A 53 -6.31 8.52 2.54
N SER A 54 -7.07 9.43 1.92
CA SER A 54 -7.38 9.39 0.50
C SER A 54 -6.10 9.47 -0.35
N ALA A 55 -5.27 10.48 -0.10
CA ALA A 55 -3.99 10.65 -0.79
C ALA A 55 -3.04 9.44 -0.58
N GLY A 56 -2.96 8.94 0.65
CA GLY A 56 -2.14 7.77 0.98
C GLY A 56 -2.65 6.48 0.34
N THR A 57 -3.97 6.34 0.15
CA THR A 57 -4.57 5.18 -0.53
C THR A 57 -4.21 5.18 -2.01
N ILE A 58 -4.27 6.34 -2.68
CA ILE A 58 -3.83 6.50 -4.07
C ILE A 58 -2.32 6.19 -4.19
N GLY A 59 -1.53 6.70 -3.25
CA GLY A 59 -0.09 6.41 -3.16
C GLY A 59 0.19 4.91 -3.00
N LEU A 60 -0.59 4.22 -2.18
CA LEU A 60 -0.48 2.77 -2.00
C LEU A 60 -0.83 2.00 -3.27
N MET A 61 -1.87 2.40 -4.01
CA MET A 61 -2.20 1.79 -5.31
C MET A 61 -1.02 1.89 -6.27
N ASN A 62 -0.50 3.10 -6.46
CA ASN A 62 0.67 3.32 -7.32
C ASN A 62 1.91 2.56 -6.83
N ALA A 63 2.12 2.49 -5.52
CA ALA A 63 3.22 1.74 -4.95
C ALA A 63 3.07 0.24 -5.27
N VAL A 64 1.87 -0.34 -5.13
CA VAL A 64 1.64 -1.74 -5.46
C VAL A 64 1.87 -2.01 -6.94
N ASP A 65 1.39 -1.14 -7.82
CA ASP A 65 1.52 -1.29 -9.27
C ASP A 65 2.99 -1.21 -9.76
N ASN A 66 3.87 -0.56 -8.99
CA ASN A 66 5.29 -0.34 -9.35
C ASN A 66 6.28 -1.05 -8.42
N PHE A 67 5.80 -1.86 -7.48
CA PHE A 67 6.67 -2.51 -6.50
C PHE A 67 7.30 -3.77 -7.10
N GLU A 68 8.62 -3.86 -6.97
CA GLU A 68 9.43 -4.98 -7.47
C GLU A 68 9.98 -5.81 -6.29
N PRO A 69 9.34 -6.93 -5.93
CA PRO A 69 9.74 -7.78 -4.80
C PRO A 69 11.16 -8.35 -4.96
N SER A 70 11.59 -8.55 -6.20
CA SER A 70 12.88 -9.13 -6.56
C SER A 70 14.06 -8.19 -6.31
N ARG A 71 13.82 -6.88 -6.13
CA ARG A 71 14.87 -5.88 -5.94
C ARG A 71 15.63 -6.03 -4.61
N GLY A 72 15.14 -6.85 -3.70
CA GLY A 72 15.80 -7.12 -2.43
C GLY A 72 15.71 -5.93 -1.47
N LEU A 73 14.96 -6.10 -0.39
CA LEU A 73 15.11 -5.29 0.82
C LEU A 73 15.92 -6.08 1.84
#